data_AF-A0A257AUJ1-F1
#
_entry.id   AF-A0A257AUJ1-F1
#
_cell.length_a   1.000
_cell.length_b   1.000
_cell.length_c   1.000
_cell.angle_alpha   90.00
_cell.angle_beta   90.00
_cell.angle_gamma   90.00
#
_symmetry.space_group_name_H-M   'P 1'
#
loop_
_entity.id
_entity.type
_entity.pdbx_description
1 polymer ?
#
loop_
_entity_poly.entity_id
_entity_poly.type
_entity_poly.pdbx_seq_one_letter_code
_entity_poly.pdbx_strand_id
1 'polypeptide(L)' 'MADPRVSRLADLLTSYSVEVRDGDEVLITAGIEALPLIRELYKHVLIRGGNPFVVMTDDALDEIFYRYA' A
#
# COMPACT_ATOMS: atom_id res chain seq x y z
N MET A 1 7.35 16.76 0.12
CA MET A 1 5.93 16.87 0.50
C MET A 1 5.15 15.97 -0.43
N ALA A 2 4.39 15.00 0.10
CA ALA A 2 3.59 14.10 -0.73
C ALA A 2 2.49 14.88 -1.48
N ASP A 3 2.08 14.43 -2.67
CA ASP A 3 0.95 15.04 -3.37
C ASP A 3 -0.30 14.94 -2.48
N PRO A 4 -1.00 16.06 -2.19
CA PRO A 4 -2.17 16.05 -1.33
C PRO A 4 -3.28 15.09 -1.77
N ARG A 5 -3.39 14.80 -3.07
CA ARG A 5 -4.39 13.88 -3.62
C ARG A 5 -4.07 12.43 -3.23
N VAL A 6 -2.79 12.06 -3.22
CA VAL A 6 -2.32 10.72 -2.82
C VAL A 6 -2.52 10.52 -1.32
N SER A 7 -2.18 11.53 -0.52
CA SER A 7 -2.37 11.48 0.94
C SER A 7 -3.85 11.37 1.32
N ARG A 8 -4.73 12.15 0.69
CA ARG A 8 -6.19 12.05 0.90
C ARG A 8 -6.75 10.70 0.47
N LEU A 9 -6.25 10.11 -0.62
CA LEU A 9 -6.67 8.79 -1.04
C LEU A 9 -6.26 7.73 -0.01
N ALA A 10 -5.03 7.79 0.50
CA ALA A 10 -4.57 6.87 1.54
C ALA A 10 -5.41 6.98 2.82
N ASP A 11 -5.76 8.20 3.22
CA ASP A 11 -6.66 8.41 4.36
C ASP A 11 -8.04 7.81 4.11
N LEU A 12 -8.65 8.05 2.94
CA LEU A 12 -9.96 7.50 2.60
C LEU A 12 -9.95 5.95 2.59
N LEU A 13 -8.92 5.35 1.99
CA LEU A 13 -8.79 3.89 1.91
C LEU A 13 -8.63 3.26 3.30
N THR A 14 -7.81 3.86 4.17
CA THR A 14 -7.57 3.34 5.52
C THR A 14 -8.67 3.68 6.51
N SER A 15 -9.43 4.75 6.27
CA SER A 15 -10.48 5.23 7.18
C SER A 15 -11.85 4.64 6.93
N TYR A 16 -12.22 4.54 5.66
CA TYR A 16 -13.59 4.24 5.26
C TYR A 16 -13.68 2.90 4.53
N SER A 17 -12.77 2.65 3.58
CA SER A 17 -12.86 1.44 2.76
C SER A 17 -12.45 0.17 3.51
N VAL A 18 -11.25 0.19 4.09
CA VAL A 18 -10.72 -0.93 4.88
C VAL A 18 -11.07 -0.76 6.37
N GLU A 19 -11.32 0.48 6.79
CA GLU A 19 -11.66 0.82 8.18
C GLU A 19 -10.66 0.24 9.19
N VAL A 20 -9.37 0.56 9.01
CA VAL A 20 -8.27 0.04 9.83
C VAL A 20 -8.47 0.42 11.29
N ARG A 21 -8.33 -0.56 12.18
CA ARG A 21 -8.44 -0.45 13.64
C ARG A 21 -7.10 -0.76 14.31
N ASP A 22 -7.00 -0.36 15.57
CA ASP A 22 -5.82 -0.62 16.40
C ASP A 22 -5.56 -2.13 16.51
N GLY A 23 -4.32 -2.53 16.24
CA GLY A 23 -3.89 -3.93 16.25
C GLY A 23 -4.12 -4.70 14.95
N ASP A 24 -4.85 -4.16 13.97
CA ASP A 24 -5.09 -4.86 12.69
C ASP A 24 -3.78 -5.14 11.94
N GLU A 25 -3.65 -6.32 11.34
CA GLU A 25 -2.60 -6.62 10.37
C GLU A 25 -3.09 -6.24 8.96
N VAL A 26 -2.39 -5.31 8.30
CA VAL A 26 -2.82 -4.76 7.01
C VAL A 26 -1.84 -5.12 5.92
N LEU A 27 -2.25 -6.00 5.01
CA LEU A 27 -1.48 -6.34 3.81
C LEU A 27 -1.70 -5.28 2.71
N ILE A 28 -0.61 -4.65 2.28
CA ILE A 28 -0.56 -3.73 1.14
C ILE A 28 0.17 -4.44 0.00
N THR A 29 -0.58 -4.93 -0.99
CA THR A 29 -0.02 -5.53 -2.21
C THR A 29 -0.19 -4.56 -3.37
N ALA A 30 0.92 -4.16 -4.00
CA ALA A 30 0.88 -3.24 -5.13
C ALA A 30 2.16 -3.29 -5.97
N GLY A 31 2.06 -2.91 -7.24
CA GLY A 31 3.22 -2.75 -8.12
C GLY A 31 4.14 -1.60 -7.68
N ILE A 32 5.42 -1.68 -8.05
CA ILE A 32 6.43 -0.68 -7.68
C ILE A 32 6.09 0.75 -8.17
N GLU A 33 5.31 0.85 -9.25
CA GLU A 33 4.80 2.12 -9.79
C GLU A 33 3.92 2.89 -8.79
N ALA A 34 3.28 2.18 -7.85
CA ALA A 34 2.41 2.74 -6.83
C ALA A 34 3.15 3.23 -5.57
N LEU A 35 4.48 3.23 -5.57
CA LEU A 35 5.33 3.64 -4.43
C LEU A 35 4.86 4.92 -3.70
N PRO A 36 4.44 6.01 -4.39
CA PRO A 36 3.93 7.20 -3.69
C PRO A 36 2.71 6.91 -2.81
N LEU A 37 1.78 6.09 -3.29
CA LEU A 37 0.57 5.72 -2.55
C LEU A 37 0.88 4.69 -1.47
N ILE A 38 1.74 3.70 -1.74
CA ILE A 38 2.17 2.70 -0.75
C ILE A 38 2.74 3.38 0.50
N ARG A 39 3.58 4.42 0.31
CA ARG A 39 4.15 5.18 1.42
C ARG A 39 3.11 5.90 2.27
N GLU A 40 2.11 6.52 1.62
CA GLU A 40 1.03 7.19 2.36
C GLU A 40 0.09 6.17 3.03
N LEU A 41 -0.20 5.04 2.39
CA LEU A 41 -0.96 3.94 3.02
C LEU A 41 -0.24 3.41 4.27
N TYR A 42 1.06 3.12 4.15
CA TYR A 42 1.87 2.66 5.27
C TYR A 42 1.80 3.62 6.46
N LYS A 43 1.96 4.92 6.19
CA LYS A 43 1.83 5.98 7.19
C LYS A 43 0.44 6.02 7.82
N HIS A 44 -0.63 6.02 7.02
CA HIS A 44 -2.00 6.14 7.53
C HIS A 44 -2.48 4.89 8.29
N VAL A 45 -1.99 3.70 7.92
CA VAL A 45 -2.20 2.47 8.71
C VAL A 45 -1.57 2.62 10.10
N LEU A 46 -0.31 3.06 10.19
CA LEU A 46 0.36 3.28 11.48
C LEU A 46 -0.33 4.34 12.34
N ILE A 47 -0.78 5.45 11.74
CA ILE A 47 -1.51 6.51 12.45
C ILE A 47 -2.79 5.95 13.12
N ARG A 48 -3.39 4.91 12.53
CA ARG A 48 -4.60 4.25 13.04
C ARG A 48 -4.33 3.12 14.05
N GLY A 49 -3.07 2.84 14.35
CA GLY A 49 -2.67 1.73 15.24
C GLY A 49 -2.61 0.37 14.53
N GLY A 50 -2.77 0.33 13.21
CA GLY A 50 -2.60 -0.89 12.43
C GLY A 50 -1.13 -1.21 12.16
N ASN A 51 -0.87 -2.45 11.78
CA ASN A 51 0.43 -3.02 11.48
C ASN A 51 0.56 -3.30 9.97
N PRO A 52 1.18 -2.39 9.19
CA PRO A 52 1.28 -2.57 7.74
C PRO A 52 2.37 -3.58 7.34
N PHE A 53 2.04 -4.47 6.42
CA PHE A 53 2.97 -5.36 5.73
C PHE A 53 2.88 -5.13 4.22
N VAL A 54 4.00 -4.90 3.55
CA VAL A 54 4.02 -4.50 2.14
C VAL A 54 4.58 -5.63 1.27
N VAL A 55 3.83 -6.00 0.24
CA VAL A 55 4.28 -6.86 -0.85
C VAL A 55 4.32 -6.03 -2.12
N MET A 56 5.53 -5.75 -2.60
CA MET A 56 5.72 -5.06 -3.87
C MET A 56 5.83 -6.08 -5.00
N THR A 57 5.10 -5.84 -6.09
CA THR A 57 5.19 -6.63 -7.32
C THR A 57 5.92 -5.85 -8.41
N ASP A 58 6.54 -6.58 -9.33
CA ASP A 58 7.20 -6.03 -10.51
C ASP A 58 6.77 -6.87 -11.72
N ASP A 59 5.93 -6.28 -12.56
CA ASP A 59 5.36 -6.95 -13.73
C ASP A 59 6.45 -7.41 -14.72
N ALA A 60 7.61 -6.73 -14.76
CA ALA A 60 8.72 -7.15 -15.60
C ALA A 60 9.38 -8.43 -15.08
N LEU A 61 9.49 -8.61 -13.76
CA LEU A 61 9.97 -9.85 -13.17
C LEU A 61 8.98 -11.00 -13.41
N ASP A 62 7.69 -10.72 -13.34
CA ASP A 62 6.64 -11.70 -13.66
C ASP A 62 6.74 -12.13 -15.13
N GLU A 63 6.91 -11.20 -16.07
CA GLU A 63 7.10 -11.51 -17.49
C GLU A 63 8.35 -12.38 -17.73
N ILE A 64 9.47 -12.05 -17.08
CA ILE A 64 10.70 -12.83 -17.15
C ILE A 64 10.44 -14.25 -16.62
N PHE A 65 9.79 -14.39 -15.47
CA PHE A 65 9.48 -15.69 -14.89
C PHE A 65 8.66 -16.55 -15.87
N TYR A 66 7.54 -16.02 -16.38
CA TYR A 66 6.68 -16.77 -17.31
C TYR A 66 7.35 -17.09 -18.66
N ARG A 67 8.35 -16.31 -19.07
CA ARG A 67 9.10 -16.58 -20.30
C ARG A 67 10.14 -17.70 -20.14
N TYR A 68 10.72 -17.86 -18.95
CA TYR A 68 11.92 -18.69 -18.74
C TYR A 68 11.74 -19.88 -17.78
N ALA A 69 10.61 -20.00 -17.07
CA ALA A 69 10.27 -21.12 -16.19
C ALA A 69 9.10 -21.94 -16.74
#